data_AF-A0A2Z6MCQ3-F1
#
_entry.id   AF-A0A2Z6MCQ3-F1
#
_cell.length_a   1.000
_cell.length_b   1.000
_cell.length_c   1.000
_cell.angle_alpha   90.00
_cell.angle_beta   90.00
_cell.angle_gamma   90.00
#
_symmetry.space_group_name_H-M   'P 1'
#
loop_
_entity.id
_entity.type
_entity.pdbx_description
1 polymer ?
#
loop_
_entity_poly.entity_id
_entity_poly.type
_entity_poly.pdbx_seq_one_letter_code
_entity_poly.pdbx_strand_id
1 'polypeptide(L)'
;MASSSTSLSLTPSSHIPIFSSFPSRLTPSFPGFHSRITHKPLHLQNPLHLSPKINSLRQHTTATPVNKDLWEKSILKSETPVLVEFFANWCGPCKMVHRVIDEIATEYAGKLKCFVLNTDTDMQIADEYEIKAVPVVLFFKNGKKFDAVVGTMPKEFYVSAIERMLES
;
A
#
# COMPACT_ATOMS: atom_id res chain seq x y z
N MET A 1 -8.43 74.91 15.60
CA MET A 1 -9.86 74.64 15.86
C MET A 1 -10.10 73.20 15.43
N ALA A 2 -10.04 72.26 16.38
CA ALA A 2 -11.21 71.63 17.01
C ALA A 2 -11.88 70.67 15.99
N SER A 3 -12.08 69.37 16.21
CA SER A 3 -12.29 68.62 17.46
C SER A 3 -12.08 67.12 17.23
N SER A 4 -11.71 66.45 18.31
CA SER A 4 -11.81 65.02 18.57
C SER A 4 -13.22 64.46 18.30
N SER A 5 -13.33 63.16 18.04
CA SER A 5 -14.33 62.28 18.70
C SER A 5 -14.03 60.80 18.46
N THR A 6 -13.71 60.15 19.56
CA THR A 6 -13.76 58.72 19.86
C THR A 6 -15.14 58.13 19.57
N SER A 7 -15.19 56.85 19.15
CA SER A 7 -16.25 55.95 19.60
C SER A 7 -15.76 54.50 19.60
N LEU A 8 -15.65 53.97 20.82
CA LEU A 8 -15.58 52.56 21.16
C LEU A 8 -16.93 51.91 20.86
N SER A 9 -16.93 50.69 20.34
CA SER A 9 -18.06 49.77 20.52
C SER A 9 -17.55 48.34 20.71
N LEU A 10 -17.65 47.91 21.96
CA LEU A 10 -17.54 46.55 22.45
C LEU A 10 -18.81 45.76 22.09
N THR A 11 -18.67 44.43 22.18
CA THR A 11 -19.67 43.36 22.42
C THR A 11 -19.78 42.32 21.29
N PRO A 12 -20.27 41.08 21.54
CA PRO A 12 -20.23 40.31 22.79
C PRO A 12 -19.65 38.89 22.62
N SER A 13 -19.13 38.40 23.74
CA SER A 13 -18.90 36.99 24.04
C SER A 13 -20.16 36.16 23.79
N SER A 14 -20.05 35.06 23.03
CA SER A 14 -21.04 33.98 23.03
C SER A 14 -20.35 32.65 23.30
N HIS A 15 -20.59 32.22 24.54
CA HIS A 15 -20.36 30.93 25.14
C HIS A 15 -20.36 29.73 24.19
N ILE A 16 -19.27 28.97 24.24
CA ILE A 16 -19.19 27.58 23.81
C ILE A 16 -19.89 26.73 24.89
N PRO A 17 -20.92 25.93 24.55
CA PRO A 17 -21.50 25.00 25.50
C PRO A 17 -20.55 23.80 25.70
N ILE A 18 -20.15 23.63 26.96
CA ILE A 18 -19.47 22.47 27.51
C ILE A 18 -20.39 21.26 27.36
N PHE A 19 -20.01 20.31 26.50
CA PHE A 19 -20.66 19.00 26.38
C PHE A 19 -20.21 18.14 27.58
N SER A 20 -20.81 18.41 28.74
CA SER A 20 -20.74 17.52 29.89
C SER A 20 -21.77 16.40 29.73
N SER A 21 -21.46 15.26 30.34
CA SER A 21 -22.31 14.07 30.51
C SER A 21 -22.34 13.05 29.35
N PHE A 22 -21.23 12.32 29.21
CA PHE A 22 -21.31 10.92 28.79
C PHE A 22 -22.01 10.13 29.92
N PRO A 23 -23.19 9.52 29.68
CA PRO A 23 -23.78 8.63 30.67
C PRO A 23 -23.01 7.31 30.71
N SER A 24 -22.63 6.96 31.92
CA SER A 24 -22.00 5.72 32.32
C SER A 24 -22.71 4.51 31.71
N ARG A 25 -21.91 3.71 31.00
CA ARG A 25 -22.21 2.39 30.45
C ARG A 25 -22.87 1.50 31.52
N LEU A 26 -24.19 1.33 31.43
CA LEU A 26 -24.92 0.31 32.16
C LEU A 26 -24.46 -1.06 31.66
N THR A 27 -23.87 -1.82 32.58
CA THR A 27 -23.50 -3.22 32.41
C THR A 27 -24.77 -4.08 32.48
N PRO A 28 -25.09 -4.91 31.47
CA PRO A 28 -26.09 -5.95 31.66
C PRO A 28 -25.46 -7.09 32.47
N SER A 29 -25.96 -7.25 33.69
CA SER A 29 -25.71 -8.40 34.55
C SER A 29 -26.38 -9.62 33.93
N PHE A 30 -25.60 -10.56 33.40
CA PHE A 30 -26.13 -11.84 32.94
C PHE A 30 -26.26 -12.80 34.14
N PRO A 31 -27.47 -13.30 34.44
CA PRO A 31 -27.65 -14.28 35.49
C PRO A 31 -27.05 -15.62 35.08
N GLY A 32 -26.42 -16.27 36.07
CA GLY A 32 -25.66 -17.50 35.91
C GLY A 32 -26.48 -18.64 35.30
N PHE A 33 -25.86 -19.32 34.34
CA PHE A 33 -26.29 -20.63 33.90
C PHE A 33 -25.31 -21.66 34.46
N HIS A 34 -25.66 -22.22 35.61
CA HIS A 34 -25.02 -23.41 36.15
C HIS A 34 -25.51 -24.60 35.32
N SER A 35 -24.64 -25.17 34.50
CA SER A 35 -24.84 -26.51 33.95
C SER A 35 -23.57 -27.32 34.18
N ARG A 36 -23.63 -28.09 35.27
CA ARG A 36 -22.67 -29.12 35.64
C ARG A 36 -22.81 -30.25 34.62
N ILE A 37 -21.99 -30.22 33.57
CA ILE A 37 -21.88 -31.31 32.62
C ILE A 37 -20.59 -32.07 32.94
N THR A 38 -20.73 -33.15 33.69
CA THR A 38 -19.72 -34.18 33.83
C THR A 38 -19.70 -35.03 32.56
N HIS A 39 -18.80 -34.71 31.63
CA HIS A 39 -18.46 -35.61 30.53
C HIS A 39 -16.98 -35.99 30.58
N LYS A 40 -16.78 -37.29 30.36
CA LYS A 40 -15.55 -38.08 30.45
C LYS A 40 -14.39 -37.47 29.65
N PRO A 41 -13.12 -37.70 30.06
CA PRO A 41 -11.98 -37.34 29.21
C PRO A 41 -11.97 -38.30 28.03
N LEU A 42 -12.40 -37.81 26.86
CA LEU A 42 -12.12 -38.49 25.61
C LEU A 42 -10.64 -38.26 25.31
N HIS A 43 -9.89 -39.32 25.52
CA HIS A 43 -8.54 -39.53 25.03
C HIS A 43 -8.53 -39.35 23.50
N LEU A 44 -8.21 -38.14 23.06
CA LEU A 44 -8.00 -37.84 21.66
C LEU A 44 -6.50 -37.95 21.37
N GLN A 45 -6.11 -39.14 20.94
CA GLN A 45 -4.90 -39.29 20.14
C GLN A 45 -5.14 -38.48 18.86
N ASN A 46 -4.56 -37.29 18.76
CA ASN A 46 -4.39 -36.66 17.47
C ASN A 46 -3.12 -37.26 16.86
N PRO A 47 -3.24 -38.13 15.84
CA PRO A 47 -2.10 -38.53 15.05
C PRO A 47 -1.49 -37.28 14.44
N LEU A 48 -0.18 -37.25 14.40
CA LEU A 48 0.65 -36.24 13.75
C LEU A 48 0.02 -35.81 12.43
N HIS A 49 -0.70 -34.68 12.46
CA HIS A 49 -1.11 -34.01 11.26
C HIS A 49 0.16 -33.37 10.71
N LEU A 50 0.88 -34.14 9.90
CA LEU A 50 1.84 -33.59 8.97
C LEU A 50 1.06 -32.62 8.08
N SER A 51 0.99 -31.37 8.51
CA SER A 51 0.87 -30.27 7.58
C SER A 51 1.91 -30.55 6.49
N PRO A 52 1.53 -30.63 5.20
CA PRO A 52 2.53 -30.57 4.17
C PRO A 52 3.31 -29.29 4.49
N LYS A 53 4.62 -29.41 4.70
CA LYS A 53 5.50 -28.26 4.53
C LYS A 53 5.26 -27.83 3.10
N ILE A 54 4.31 -26.92 2.91
CA ILE A 54 4.23 -26.12 1.71
C ILE A 54 5.52 -25.34 1.78
N ASN A 55 6.54 -25.92 1.15
CA ASN A 55 7.75 -25.21 0.79
C ASN A 55 7.26 -23.90 0.23
N SER A 56 7.58 -22.81 0.95
CA SER A 56 7.21 -21.44 0.64
C SER A 56 7.92 -21.00 -0.65
N LEU A 57 7.61 -21.68 -1.76
CA LEU A 57 7.98 -21.33 -3.12
C LEU A 57 6.97 -20.30 -3.62
N ARG A 58 7.03 -19.11 -3.04
CA ARG A 58 6.55 -17.88 -3.68
C ARG A 58 7.54 -16.75 -3.38
N GLN A 59 8.80 -16.97 -3.75
CA GLN A 59 9.73 -15.90 -4.11
C GLN A 59 9.89 -15.85 -5.64
N HIS A 60 8.89 -16.30 -6.39
CA HIS A 60 8.94 -16.29 -7.84
C HIS A 60 8.44 -14.93 -8.33
N THR A 61 9.20 -13.88 -8.04
CA THR A 61 9.00 -12.57 -8.67
C THR A 61 9.72 -12.59 -10.01
N THR A 62 8.95 -12.51 -11.09
CA THR A 62 9.46 -12.43 -12.47
C THR A 62 10.03 -11.04 -12.74
N ALA A 63 9.52 -10.02 -12.04
CA ALA A 63 10.08 -8.68 -12.09
C ALA A 63 11.49 -8.62 -11.47
N THR A 64 12.43 -8.00 -12.18
CA THR A 64 13.84 -8.00 -11.78
C THR A 64 14.10 -6.88 -10.76
N PRO A 65 14.78 -7.14 -9.62
CA PRO A 65 15.15 -6.07 -8.71
C PRO A 65 16.17 -5.12 -9.34
N VAL A 66 16.00 -3.82 -9.11
CA VAL A 66 16.93 -2.77 -9.55
C VAL A 66 17.34 -1.90 -8.38
N ASN A 67 18.52 -1.32 -8.51
CA ASN A 67 19.12 -0.39 -7.56
C ASN A 67 19.59 0.87 -8.31
N LYS A 68 20.19 1.80 -7.56
CA LYS A 68 20.74 3.04 -8.09
C LYS A 68 21.72 2.85 -9.25
N ASP A 69 22.64 1.90 -9.14
CA ASP A 69 23.69 1.70 -10.15
C ASP A 69 23.14 1.20 -11.49
N LEU A 70 22.03 0.46 -11.44
CA LEU A 70 21.37 -0.10 -12.62
C LEU A 70 20.28 0.79 -13.20
N TRP A 71 19.90 1.88 -12.50
CA TRP A 71 18.75 2.71 -12.84
C TRP A 71 18.85 3.30 -14.24
N GLU A 72 19.95 3.99 -14.52
CA GLU A 72 20.15 4.67 -15.80
C GLU A 72 20.16 3.68 -16.96
N LYS A 73 20.85 2.54 -16.80
CA LYS A 73 20.98 1.53 -17.85
C LYS A 73 19.67 0.78 -18.10
N SER A 74 18.98 0.37 -17.05
CA SER A 74 17.86 -0.58 -17.14
C SER A 74 16.52 0.11 -17.37
N ILE A 75 16.37 1.36 -16.93
CA ILE A 75 15.12 2.13 -17.02
C ILE A 75 15.28 3.28 -18.01
N LEU A 76 16.25 4.18 -17.79
CA LEU A 76 16.34 5.41 -18.58
C LEU A 76 16.85 5.19 -20.02
N LYS A 77 17.74 4.21 -20.21
CA LYS A 77 18.29 3.85 -21.53
C LYS A 77 17.62 2.61 -22.15
N SER A 78 16.49 2.16 -21.61
CA SER A 78 15.79 1.01 -22.18
C SER A 78 15.07 1.40 -23.47
N GLU A 79 15.33 0.64 -24.54
CA GLU A 79 14.60 0.70 -25.80
C GLU A 79 13.20 0.08 -25.67
N THR A 80 13.05 -0.91 -24.79
CA THR A 80 11.76 -1.52 -24.46
C THR A 80 11.07 -0.68 -23.39
N PRO A 81 9.75 -0.44 -23.47
CA PRO A 81 8.98 0.17 -22.39
C PRO A 81 9.18 -0.56 -21.06
N VAL A 82 9.14 0.20 -19.97
CA VAL A 82 9.50 -0.27 -18.63
C VAL A 82 8.40 0.05 -17.62
N LEU A 83 8.14 -0.90 -16.74
CA LEU A 83 7.33 -0.75 -15.53
C LEU A 83 8.24 -0.93 -14.31
N VAL A 84 8.14 -0.04 -13.33
CA VAL A 84 8.88 -0.14 -12.06
C VAL A 84 7.92 -0.06 -10.89
N GLU A 85 7.86 -1.11 -10.07
CA GLU A 85 7.18 -1.08 -8.77
C GLU A 85 8.12 -0.59 -7.67
N PHE A 86 7.69 0.46 -6.97
CA PHE A 86 8.32 0.98 -5.77
C PHE A 86 7.63 0.36 -4.55
N PHE A 87 8.41 -0.35 -3.73
CA PHE A 87 7.91 -1.09 -2.57
C PHE A 87 8.84 -0.96 -1.36
N ALA A 88 8.39 -1.50 -0.22
CA ALA A 88 9.22 -1.68 0.96
C ALA A 88 8.96 -3.05 1.61
N ASN A 89 9.92 -3.61 2.32
CA ASN A 89 9.82 -4.99 2.86
C ASN A 89 8.73 -5.11 3.95
N TRP A 90 8.46 -4.03 4.66
CA TRP A 90 7.42 -3.94 5.70
C TRP A 90 6.02 -3.64 5.13
N CYS A 91 5.92 -3.36 3.83
CA CYS A 91 4.66 -3.01 3.18
C CYS A 91 3.80 -4.25 2.91
N GLY A 92 2.78 -4.47 3.74
CA GLY A 92 1.78 -5.52 3.55
C GLY A 92 1.06 -5.45 2.19
N PRO A 93 0.47 -4.30 1.80
CA PRO A 93 -0.26 -4.15 0.53
C PRO A 93 0.59 -4.39 -0.72
N CYS A 94 1.89 -4.12 -0.67
CA CYS A 94 2.82 -4.35 -1.78
C CYS A 94 2.85 -5.82 -2.23
N LYS A 95 2.61 -6.77 -1.32
CA LYS A 95 2.54 -8.21 -1.65
C LYS A 95 1.44 -8.54 -2.66
N MET A 96 0.37 -7.75 -2.71
CA MET A 96 -0.69 -7.92 -3.71
C MET A 96 -0.23 -7.38 -5.06
N VAL A 97 0.39 -6.20 -5.06
CA VAL A 97 0.90 -5.55 -6.28
C VAL A 97 1.97 -6.42 -6.93
N HIS A 98 2.92 -6.96 -6.17
CA HIS A 98 3.92 -7.91 -6.70
C HIS A 98 3.30 -9.05 -7.52
N ARG A 99 2.20 -9.65 -7.04
CA ARG A 99 1.53 -10.75 -7.76
C ARG A 99 0.94 -10.27 -9.09
N VAL A 100 0.33 -9.10 -9.08
CA VAL A 100 -0.23 -8.47 -10.30
C VAL A 100 0.90 -8.15 -11.29
N ILE A 101 2.01 -7.61 -10.81
CA ILE A 101 3.17 -7.30 -11.66
C ILE A 101 3.84 -8.58 -12.19
N ASP A 102 3.90 -9.67 -11.44
CA ASP A 102 4.44 -10.95 -11.89
C ASP A 102 3.59 -11.59 -13.00
N GLU A 103 2.27 -11.49 -12.89
CA GLU A 103 1.35 -11.89 -13.95
C GLU A 103 1.55 -11.04 -15.22
N ILE A 104 1.61 -9.71 -15.06
CA ILE A 104 1.84 -8.78 -16.17
C ILE A 104 3.19 -9.03 -16.84
N ALA A 105 4.25 -9.27 -16.06
CA ALA A 105 5.58 -9.56 -16.57
C ALA A 105 5.58 -10.82 -17.47
N THR A 106 4.72 -11.79 -17.14
CA THR A 106 4.54 -13.01 -17.93
C THR A 106 3.73 -12.75 -19.20
N GLU A 107 2.62 -12.02 -19.10
CA GLU A 107 1.72 -11.72 -20.23
C GLU A 107 2.36 -10.79 -21.27
N TYR A 108 3.18 -9.86 -20.83
CA TYR A 108 3.84 -8.85 -21.68
C TYR A 108 5.32 -9.17 -21.95
N ALA A 109 5.74 -10.42 -21.74
CA ALA A 109 7.11 -10.85 -21.99
C ALA A 109 7.57 -10.46 -23.40
N GLY A 110 8.72 -9.77 -23.48
CA GLY A 110 9.29 -9.26 -24.73
C GLY A 110 8.73 -7.92 -25.22
N LYS A 111 7.58 -7.47 -24.71
CA LYS A 111 7.01 -6.14 -25.02
C LYS A 111 7.24 -5.12 -23.90
N LEU A 112 7.33 -5.58 -22.66
CA LEU A 112 7.49 -4.77 -21.45
C LEU A 112 8.58 -5.39 -20.58
N LYS A 113 9.43 -4.55 -19.98
CA LYS A 113 10.34 -4.96 -18.89
C LYS A 113 9.75 -4.53 -17.56
N CYS A 114 9.68 -5.45 -16.61
CA CYS A 114 9.18 -5.18 -15.27
C CYS A 114 10.33 -5.24 -14.26
N PHE A 115 10.43 -4.20 -13.44
CA PHE A 115 11.41 -4.10 -12.37
C PHE A 115 10.74 -3.77 -11.04
N VAL A 116 11.43 -4.08 -9.95
CA VAL A 116 11.04 -3.66 -8.59
C VAL A 116 12.19 -2.89 -7.94
N LEU A 117 11.86 -1.84 -7.19
CA LEU A 117 12.81 -1.01 -6.47
C LEU A 117 12.35 -0.89 -5.01
N ASN A 118 13.25 -1.21 -4.08
CA ASN A 118 12.99 -1.06 -2.66
C ASN A 118 13.33 0.38 -2.24
N THR A 119 12.33 1.11 -1.75
CA THR A 119 12.50 2.52 -1.36
C THR A 119 13.36 2.70 -0.11
N ASP A 120 13.44 1.68 0.76
CA ASP A 120 14.28 1.73 1.96
C ASP A 120 15.78 1.68 1.61
N THR A 121 16.15 1.01 0.51
CA THR A 121 17.54 0.88 0.06
C THR A 121 17.95 1.97 -0.92
N ASP A 122 17.03 2.37 -1.80
CA ASP A 122 17.29 3.29 -2.90
C ASP A 122 16.48 4.59 -2.75
N MET A 123 16.53 5.18 -1.55
CA MET A 123 15.77 6.39 -1.17
C MET A 123 15.97 7.57 -2.14
N GLN A 124 17.18 7.75 -2.67
CA GLN A 124 17.48 8.88 -3.58
C GLN A 124 16.64 8.82 -4.86
N ILE A 125 16.40 7.63 -5.40
CA ILE A 125 15.54 7.47 -6.58
C ILE A 125 14.08 7.68 -6.19
N ALA A 126 13.66 7.14 -5.04
CA ALA A 126 12.32 7.34 -4.53
C ALA A 126 12.00 8.85 -4.37
N ASP A 127 12.93 9.62 -3.81
CA ASP A 127 12.82 11.08 -3.64
C ASP A 127 12.74 11.81 -4.98
N GLU A 128 13.57 11.44 -5.96
CA GLU A 128 13.58 12.05 -7.30
C GLU A 128 12.23 11.93 -8.02
N TYR A 129 11.51 10.82 -7.81
CA TYR A 129 10.17 10.60 -8.36
C TYR A 129 9.04 10.94 -7.38
N GLU A 130 9.34 11.62 -6.28
CA GLU A 130 8.41 12.06 -5.24
C GLU A 130 7.59 10.92 -4.61
N ILE A 131 8.19 9.74 -4.46
CA ILE A 131 7.55 8.55 -3.87
C ILE A 131 7.55 8.67 -2.35
N LYS A 132 6.47 9.23 -1.81
CA LYS A 132 6.27 9.47 -0.36
C LYS A 132 5.59 8.31 0.36
N ALA A 133 4.97 7.40 -0.37
CA ALA A 133 4.28 6.22 0.14
C ALA A 133 4.35 5.10 -0.88
N VAL A 134 4.32 3.85 -0.41
CA VAL A 134 4.33 2.64 -1.23
C VAL A 134 3.04 1.83 -1.01
N PRO A 135 2.57 1.05 -2.00
CA PRO A 135 3.17 0.83 -3.32
C PRO A 135 2.88 1.97 -4.31
N VAL A 136 3.83 2.22 -5.22
CA VAL A 136 3.62 3.05 -6.42
C VAL A 136 4.25 2.33 -7.61
N VAL A 137 3.57 2.32 -8.75
CA VAL A 137 4.10 1.77 -10.00
C VAL A 137 4.27 2.90 -10.99
N LEU A 138 5.48 3.05 -11.52
CA LEU A 138 5.79 4.03 -12.56
C LEU A 138 6.02 3.34 -13.89
N PHE A 139 5.59 4.00 -14.96
CA PHE A 139 5.75 3.53 -16.34
C PHE A 139 6.73 4.46 -17.05
N PHE A 140 7.65 3.89 -17.81
CA PHE A 140 8.68 4.63 -18.55
C PHE A 140 8.72 4.21 -20.01
N LYS A 141 8.80 5.19 -20.90
CA LYS A 141 9.02 5.00 -22.33
C LYS A 141 10.06 5.99 -22.81
N ASN A 142 11.05 5.53 -23.58
CA ASN A 142 12.13 6.37 -24.11
C ASN A 142 12.84 7.20 -23.01
N GLY A 143 13.08 6.56 -21.86
CA GLY A 143 13.74 7.18 -20.71
C GLY A 143 12.94 8.24 -19.96
N LYS A 144 11.67 8.44 -20.28
CA LYS A 144 10.79 9.41 -19.63
C LYS A 144 9.68 8.71 -18.88
N LYS A 145 9.31 9.23 -17.71
CA LYS A 145 8.10 8.82 -16.99
C LYS A 145 6.89 9.12 -17.87
N PHE A 146 6.14 8.07 -18.20
CA PHE A 146 4.95 8.10 -19.01
C PHE A 146 3.69 8.25 -18.14
N ASP A 147 3.59 7.43 -17.08
CA ASP A 147 2.40 7.38 -16.23
C ASP A 147 2.74 6.84 -14.83
N ALA A 148 1.77 6.85 -13.92
CA ALA A 148 1.88 6.29 -12.58
C ALA A 148 0.55 5.69 -12.08
N VAL A 149 0.65 4.58 -11.35
CA VAL A 149 -0.46 4.01 -10.56
C VAL A 149 -0.04 4.03 -9.09
N VAL A 150 -0.80 4.75 -8.25
CA VAL A 150 -0.48 4.95 -6.83
C VAL A 150 -1.38 4.07 -5.97
N GLY A 151 -0.80 3.39 -4.99
CA GLY A 151 -1.48 2.48 -4.09
C GLY A 151 -1.77 1.13 -4.72
N THR A 152 -2.62 0.36 -4.05
CA THR A 152 -3.00 -0.97 -4.51
C THR A 152 -4.25 -0.89 -5.37
N MET A 153 -4.11 -1.19 -6.66
CA MET A 153 -5.20 -1.13 -7.63
C MET A 153 -5.47 -2.51 -8.25
N PRO A 154 -6.66 -2.73 -8.83
CA PRO A 154 -6.94 -3.87 -9.69
C PRO A 154 -6.01 -3.94 -10.92
N LYS A 155 -5.81 -5.13 -11.48
CA LYS A 155 -4.90 -5.40 -12.61
C LYS A 155 -5.18 -4.52 -13.83
N GLU A 156 -6.45 -4.23 -14.06
CA GLU A 156 -6.96 -3.46 -15.20
C GLU A 156 -6.39 -2.05 -15.25
N PHE A 157 -6.06 -1.45 -14.10
CA PHE A 157 -5.45 -0.11 -14.05
C PHE A 157 -4.03 -0.13 -14.62
N TYR A 158 -3.24 -1.15 -14.27
CA TYR A 158 -1.89 -1.31 -14.79
C TYR A 158 -1.92 -1.66 -16.28
N VAL A 159 -2.79 -2.60 -16.69
CA VAL A 159 -2.98 -2.98 -18.09
C VAL A 159 -3.38 -1.77 -18.93
N SER A 160 -4.33 -0.97 -18.47
CA SER A 160 -4.76 0.25 -19.19
C SER A 160 -3.60 1.24 -19.37
N ALA A 161 -2.75 1.43 -18.35
CA ALA A 161 -1.57 2.29 -18.48
C ALA A 161 -0.53 1.71 -19.46
N ILE A 162 -0.33 0.39 -19.44
CA ILE A 162 0.58 -0.32 -20.36
C ILE A 162 0.10 -0.16 -21.81
N GLU A 163 -1.16 -0.46 -22.11
CA GLU A 163 -1.67 -0.37 -23.49
C GLU A 163 -1.57 1.07 -24.03
N ARG A 164 -1.95 2.08 -23.23
CA ARG A 164 -1.75 3.49 -23.61
C ARG A 164 -0.29 3.81 -23.90
N MET A 165 0.65 3.24 -23.14
CA MET A 165 2.07 3.43 -23.35
C MET A 165 2.56 2.71 -24.62
N LEU A 166 2.04 1.54 -24.93
CA LEU A 166 2.43 0.76 -26.12
C LEU A 166 1.88 1.37 -27.41
N GLU A 167 0.71 2.00 -27.36
CA GLU A 167 0.04 2.64 -28.51
C GLU A 167 0.56 4.05 -28.83
N SER A 168 1.36 4.65 -27.93
CA SER A 168 1.86 6.03 -28.05
C SER A 168 3.09 6.22 -28.95
#